data_AF-A0A3D1RCT5-F1
#
_entry.id   AF-A0A3D1RCT5-F1
#
_cell.length_a   1.000
_cell.length_b   1.000
_cell.length_c   1.000
_cell.angle_alpha   90.00
_cell.angle_beta   90.00
_cell.angle_gamma   90.00
#
_symmetry.space_group_name_H-M   'P 1'
#
loop_
_entity.id
_entity.type
_entity.pdbx_description
1 polymer ?
#
loop_
_entity_poly.entity_id
_entity_poly.type
_entity_poly.pdbx_seq_one_letter_code
_entity_poly.pdbx_strand_id
1 'polypeptide(L)'
;MLNIIHLSKREDRLALLKDQLIIQGISDYKLWEGIVDKSNPAKGISKAHKQIVAWAKKEKLKSIVIAENDVKFTAKGAYNYFIKNKPTQYDLYLGGIYYGKIKEDHTVSDFAGMMLYIIHERFYDVFLSVHEESDIDRSLANKGTFVVCNPFVAIQHEGYSDNKKAFVNYDICLKGRKLFE
;
A
#
# COMPACT_ATOMS: atom_id res chain seq x y z
N MET A 1 -8.78 -10.93 5.62
CA MET A 1 -9.47 -9.73 5.16
C MET A 1 -8.49 -8.68 4.64
N LEU A 2 -8.69 -8.22 3.41
CA LEU A 2 -7.98 -7.08 2.80
C LEU A 2 -8.68 -5.76 3.12
N ASN A 3 -7.95 -4.77 3.67
CA ASN A 3 -8.50 -3.45 3.95
C ASN A 3 -8.12 -2.48 2.84
N ILE A 4 -9.08 -1.85 2.18
CA ILE A 4 -8.83 -1.05 0.98
C ILE A 4 -9.30 0.37 1.22
N ILE A 5 -8.41 1.35 1.01
CA ILE A 5 -8.74 2.77 1.06
C ILE A 5 -9.39 3.16 -0.27
N HIS A 6 -10.61 3.71 -0.21
CA HIS A 6 -11.35 4.11 -1.39
C HIS A 6 -12.18 5.36 -1.12
N LEU A 7 -12.09 6.36 -2.01
CA LEU A 7 -13.04 7.48 -2.02
C LEU A 7 -14.29 7.04 -2.77
N SER A 8 -15.43 6.95 -2.09
CA SER A 8 -16.70 6.43 -2.66
C SER A 8 -17.14 7.14 -3.95
N LYS A 9 -16.79 8.42 -4.11
CA LYS A 9 -17.06 9.20 -5.33
C LYS A 9 -16.26 8.76 -6.57
N ARG A 10 -15.22 7.93 -6.43
CA ARG A 10 -14.34 7.48 -7.53
C ARG A 10 -14.82 6.17 -8.13
N GLU A 11 -15.99 6.20 -8.76
CA GLU A 11 -16.60 5.02 -9.38
C GLU A 11 -15.70 4.38 -10.45
N ASP A 12 -14.92 5.20 -11.17
CA ASP A 12 -13.91 4.78 -12.14
C ASP A 12 -12.85 3.86 -11.50
N ARG A 13 -12.34 4.23 -10.31
CA ARG A 13 -11.36 3.41 -9.57
C ARG A 13 -12.01 2.19 -8.93
N LEU A 14 -13.27 2.29 -8.52
CA LEU A 14 -14.00 1.15 -7.95
C LEU A 14 -14.18 0.03 -8.98
N ALA A 15 -14.47 0.38 -10.24
CA ALA A 15 -14.59 -0.59 -11.32
C ALA A 15 -13.26 -1.34 -11.54
N LEU A 16 -12.15 -0.61 -11.68
CA LEU A 16 -10.82 -1.20 -11.83
C LEU A 16 -10.44 -2.10 -10.64
N LEU A 17 -10.72 -1.64 -9.42
CA LEU A 17 -10.46 -2.41 -8.22
C LEU A 17 -11.25 -3.73 -8.20
N LYS A 18 -12.54 -3.70 -8.55
CA LYS A 18 -13.38 -4.90 -8.60
C LYS A 18 -12.82 -5.95 -9.55
N ASP A 19 -12.36 -5.53 -10.73
CA ASP A 19 -11.73 -6.45 -11.68
C ASP A 19 -10.48 -7.11 -11.09
N GLN A 20 -9.64 -6.33 -10.39
CA GLN A 20 -8.46 -6.84 -9.70
C GLN A 20 -8.82 -7.86 -8.61
N LEU A 21 -9.84 -7.55 -7.78
CA LEU A 21 -10.31 -8.46 -6.73
C LEU A 21 -10.84 -9.77 -7.32
N ILE A 22 -11.61 -9.71 -8.42
CA ILE A 22 -12.14 -10.88 -9.12
C ILE A 22 -11.00 -11.73 -9.69
N ILE A 23 -10.05 -11.12 -10.42
CA ILE A 23 -8.92 -11.84 -11.04
C ILE A 23 -8.07 -12.55 -9.98
N GLN A 24 -7.85 -11.92 -8.82
CA GLN A 24 -7.10 -12.50 -7.71
C GLN A 24 -7.90 -13.47 -6.85
N GLY A 25 -9.23 -13.57 -7.03
CA GLY A 25 -10.12 -14.38 -6.19
C GLY A 25 -10.25 -13.85 -4.76
N ILE A 26 -10.17 -12.53 -4.56
CA ILE A 26 -10.26 -11.89 -3.24
C ILE A 26 -11.72 -11.54 -2.96
N SER A 27 -12.37 -12.34 -2.10
CA SER A 27 -13.74 -12.10 -1.62
C SER A 27 -13.81 -11.51 -0.21
N ASP A 28 -12.79 -11.73 0.62
CA ASP A 28 -12.71 -11.23 1.99
C ASP A 28 -11.98 -9.89 2.04
N TYR A 29 -12.72 -8.80 1.81
CA TYR A 29 -12.21 -7.44 1.86
C TYR A 29 -13.20 -6.46 2.51
N LYS A 30 -12.66 -5.33 2.99
CA LYS A 30 -13.42 -4.20 3.51
C LYS A 30 -12.96 -2.91 2.82
N LEU A 31 -13.92 -2.17 2.27
CA LEU A 31 -13.69 -0.81 1.79
C LEU A 31 -13.75 0.17 2.97
N TRP A 32 -12.75 1.02 3.08
CA TRP A 32 -12.66 2.12 4.03
C TRP A 32 -12.77 3.43 3.27
N GLU A 33 -13.67 4.32 3.72
CA GLU A 33 -13.80 5.64 3.10
C GLU A 33 -12.49 6.41 3.24
N GLY A 34 -11.97 6.90 2.12
CA GLY A 34 -10.79 7.75 2.09
C GLY A 34 -11.04 9.10 2.78
N ILE A 35 -9.97 9.75 3.24
CA ILE A 35 -10.05 11.04 3.91
C ILE A 35 -9.51 12.10 2.97
N VAL A 36 -10.31 13.14 2.71
CA VAL A 36 -9.92 14.27 1.84
C VAL A 36 -9.53 15.45 2.71
N ASP A 37 -8.29 15.91 2.53
CA ASP A 37 -7.84 17.22 2.99
C ASP A 37 -7.62 18.12 1.76
N LYS A 38 -8.41 19.19 1.67
CA LYS A 38 -8.41 20.08 0.49
C LYS A 38 -7.13 20.90 0.38
N SER A 39 -6.46 21.16 1.50
CA SER A 39 -5.25 21.96 1.57
C SER A 39 -3.99 21.12 1.36
N ASN A 40 -3.97 19.91 1.93
CA ASN A 40 -2.82 19.01 1.87
C ASN A 40 -3.30 17.57 1.59
N PRO A 41 -3.38 17.13 0.32
CA PRO A 41 -3.84 15.78 -0.01
C PRO A 41 -3.03 14.67 0.68
N ALA A 42 -1.72 14.86 0.91
CA ALA A 42 -0.88 13.91 1.61
C ALA A 42 -1.36 13.65 3.05
N LYS A 43 -1.89 14.68 3.73
CA LYS A 43 -2.50 14.56 5.06
C LYS A 43 -3.78 13.73 5.04
N GLY A 44 -4.61 13.91 4.02
CA GLY A 44 -5.80 13.10 3.81
C GLY A 44 -5.45 11.62 3.64
N ILE A 45 -4.48 11.33 2.77
CA ILE A 45 -3.95 9.97 2.55
C ILE A 45 -3.38 9.40 3.85
N SER A 46 -2.52 10.14 4.55
CA SER A 46 -1.91 9.71 5.81
C SER A 46 -2.97 9.34 6.86
N LYS A 47 -3.99 10.18 7.05
CA LYS A 47 -5.12 9.89 7.94
C LYS A 47 -5.90 8.65 7.48
N ALA A 48 -6.07 8.45 6.17
CA ALA A 48 -6.79 7.31 5.63
C ALA A 48 -6.06 5.97 5.85
N HIS A 49 -4.73 5.95 5.89
CA HIS A 49 -3.97 4.77 6.32
C HIS A 49 -4.06 4.59 7.85
N LYS A 50 -3.85 5.68 8.60
CA LYS A 50 -3.85 5.66 10.07
C LYS A 50 -5.18 5.22 10.67
N GLN A 51 -6.34 5.53 10.06
CA GLN A 51 -7.63 5.05 10.58
C GLN A 51 -7.70 3.52 10.64
N ILE A 52 -7.14 2.83 9.64
CA ILE A 52 -7.17 1.37 9.55
C ILE A 52 -6.20 0.77 10.57
N VAL A 53 -5.01 1.36 10.71
CA VAL A 53 -4.01 0.93 11.69
C VAL A 53 -4.50 1.17 13.12
N ALA A 54 -5.14 2.32 13.39
CA ALA A 54 -5.73 2.62 14.70
C ALA A 54 -6.86 1.65 15.06
N TRP A 55 -7.71 1.31 14.08
CA TRP A 55 -8.71 0.25 14.25
C TRP A 55 -8.06 -1.10 14.56
N ALA A 56 -7.07 -1.53 13.78
CA ALA A 56 -6.40 -2.82 14.01
C ALA A 56 -5.70 -2.89 15.37
N LYS A 57 -5.10 -1.78 15.83
CA LYS A 57 -4.55 -1.66 17.18
C LYS A 57 -5.62 -1.83 18.24
N LYS A 58 -6.77 -1.15 18.11
CA LYS A 58 -7.91 -1.27 19.04
C LYS A 58 -8.45 -2.69 19.11
N GLU A 59 -8.56 -3.35 17.96
CA GLU A 59 -9.00 -4.74 17.83
C GLU A 59 -7.91 -5.77 18.18
N LYS A 60 -6.71 -5.32 18.59
CA LYS A 60 -5.57 -6.17 18.97
C LYS A 60 -5.19 -7.19 17.88
N LEU A 61 -5.28 -6.78 16.62
CA LEU A 61 -4.92 -7.63 15.48
C LEU A 61 -3.41 -7.67 15.30
N LYS A 62 -2.82 -8.87 15.31
CA LYS A 62 -1.37 -9.07 15.15
C LYS A 62 -0.77 -8.48 13.87
N SER A 63 -1.54 -8.53 12.79
CA SER A 63 -1.15 -7.94 11.51
C SER A 63 -2.37 -7.73 10.64
N ILE A 64 -2.33 -6.72 9.78
CA ILE A 64 -3.35 -6.46 8.76
C ILE A 64 -2.71 -6.19 7.40
N VAL A 65 -3.45 -6.48 6.33
CA VAL A 65 -3.08 -6.13 4.96
C VAL A 65 -3.95 -4.96 4.49
N ILE A 66 -3.29 -3.95 3.92
CA ILE A 66 -3.88 -2.70 3.44
C ILE A 66 -3.53 -2.52 1.97
N ALA A 67 -4.48 -2.06 1.17
CA ALA A 67 -4.27 -1.61 -0.20
C ALA A 67 -4.91 -0.25 -0.48
N GLU A 68 -4.43 0.45 -1.49
CA GLU A 68 -5.10 1.59 -2.12
C GLU A 68 -6.03 1.11 -3.25
N ASN A 69 -7.03 1.90 -3.61
CA ASN A 69 -8.01 1.53 -4.65
C ASN A 69 -7.44 1.50 -6.07
N ASP A 70 -6.25 2.06 -6.31
CA ASP A 70 -5.56 2.00 -7.59
C ASP A 70 -4.57 0.84 -7.69
N VAL A 71 -4.58 -0.10 -6.72
CA VAL A 71 -3.77 -1.32 -6.80
C VAL A 71 -4.04 -2.08 -8.11
N LYS A 72 -2.96 -2.44 -8.80
CA LYS A 72 -2.93 -3.30 -9.99
C LYS A 72 -2.00 -4.46 -9.71
N PHE A 73 -2.55 -5.67 -9.61
CA PHE A 73 -1.73 -6.87 -9.46
C PHE A 73 -1.04 -7.19 -10.79
N THR A 74 0.21 -7.64 -10.71
CA THR A 74 1.04 -7.82 -11.92
C THR A 74 0.63 -9.04 -12.73
N ALA A 75 0.11 -10.08 -12.08
CA ALA A 75 -0.45 -11.26 -12.73
C ALA A 75 -1.49 -11.97 -11.85
N LYS A 76 -2.23 -12.93 -12.42
CA LYS A 76 -3.16 -13.78 -11.66
C LYS A 76 -2.39 -14.56 -10.59
N GLY A 77 -2.86 -14.52 -9.35
CA GLY A 77 -2.22 -15.22 -8.23
C GLY A 77 -1.12 -14.41 -7.52
N ALA A 78 -0.79 -13.21 -7.98
CA ALA A 78 0.18 -12.33 -7.34
C ALA A 78 -0.19 -12.01 -5.88
N TYR A 79 -1.47 -11.79 -5.57
CA TYR A 79 -1.91 -11.58 -4.18
C TYR A 79 -1.68 -12.81 -3.31
N ASN A 80 -1.98 -14.01 -3.82
CA ASN A 80 -1.73 -15.25 -3.09
C ASN A 80 -0.24 -15.48 -2.87
N TYR A 81 0.60 -15.19 -3.87
CA TYR A 81 2.05 -15.22 -3.74
C TYR A 81 2.52 -14.27 -2.62
N PHE A 82 2.01 -13.04 -2.59
CA PHE A 82 2.31 -12.05 -1.56
C PHE A 82 1.99 -12.56 -0.14
N ILE A 83 0.78 -13.07 0.07
CA ILE A 83 0.37 -13.57 1.39
C ILE A 83 1.23 -14.77 1.82
N LYS A 84 1.56 -15.68 0.90
CA LYS A 84 2.35 -16.90 1.18
C LYS A 84 3.84 -16.62 1.41
N ASN A 85 4.40 -15.58 0.79
CA ASN A 85 5.83 -15.24 0.88
C ASN A 85 6.13 -14.14 1.90
N LYS A 86 5.19 -13.86 2.80
CA LYS A 86 5.38 -12.92 3.90
C LYS A 86 6.57 -13.36 4.78
N PRO A 87 7.55 -12.48 5.03
CA PRO A 87 8.70 -12.80 5.88
C PRO A 87 8.28 -13.01 7.35
N THR A 88 9.13 -13.66 8.13
CA THR A 88 8.89 -13.86 9.58
C THR A 88 9.18 -12.61 10.40
N GLN A 89 10.10 -11.76 9.94
CA GLN A 89 10.51 -10.53 10.61
C GLN A 89 10.31 -9.33 9.67
N TYR A 90 9.39 -8.45 10.02
CA TYR A 90 9.11 -7.21 9.29
C TYR A 90 8.28 -6.28 10.16
N ASP A 91 8.40 -4.99 9.91
CA ASP A 91 7.48 -3.96 10.40
C ASP A 91 6.45 -3.64 9.32
N LEU A 92 6.93 -3.47 8.08
CA LEU A 92 6.12 -3.42 6.87
C LEU A 92 6.63 -4.44 5.86
N TYR A 93 5.71 -5.18 5.25
CA TYR A 93 5.97 -6.00 4.07
C TYR A 93 5.24 -5.41 2.88
N LEU A 94 5.97 -4.94 1.88
CA LEU A 94 5.49 -4.10 0.78
C LEU A 94 5.31 -4.93 -0.50
N GLY A 95 4.18 -4.81 -1.19
CA GLY A 95 3.91 -5.55 -2.44
C GLY A 95 4.73 -5.06 -3.65
N GLY A 96 5.27 -3.85 -3.55
CA GLY A 96 6.14 -3.18 -4.50
C GLY A 96 6.38 -1.74 -4.06
N ILE A 97 7.35 -1.04 -4.66
CA ILE A 97 7.67 0.36 -4.37
C ILE A 97 8.10 1.09 -5.65
N TYR A 98 7.89 2.40 -5.70
CA TYR A 98 8.30 3.26 -6.82
C TYR A 98 9.58 4.04 -6.59
N TYR A 99 10.01 4.15 -5.33
CA TYR A 99 11.30 4.75 -4.98
C TYR A 99 11.94 3.93 -3.87
N GLY A 100 13.27 3.86 -3.85
CA GLY A 100 14.05 3.23 -2.79
C GLY A 100 15.08 2.23 -3.29
N LYS A 101 16.22 2.14 -2.61
CA LYS A 101 17.27 1.16 -2.88
C LYS A 101 16.97 -0.13 -2.10
N ILE A 102 16.53 -1.17 -2.81
CA ILE A 102 16.29 -2.49 -2.24
C ILE A 102 17.64 -3.20 -2.10
N LYS A 103 17.93 -3.69 -0.91
CA LYS A 103 19.14 -4.49 -0.63
C LYS A 103 18.96 -5.94 -1.07
N GLU A 104 20.04 -6.71 -1.05
CA GLU A 104 20.04 -8.13 -1.43
C GLU A 104 19.07 -8.97 -0.58
N ASP A 105 18.93 -8.64 0.70
CA ASP A 105 17.98 -9.25 1.65
C ASP A 105 16.53 -8.75 1.49
N HIS A 106 16.25 -8.01 0.43
CA HIS A 106 14.96 -7.38 0.13
C HIS A 106 14.51 -6.28 1.10
N THR A 107 15.37 -5.84 2.00
CA THR A 107 15.06 -4.71 2.87
C THR A 107 15.23 -3.36 2.17
N VAL A 108 14.50 -2.36 2.64
CA VAL A 108 14.61 -0.96 2.23
C VAL A 108 14.48 -0.06 3.46
N SER A 109 15.27 1.00 3.56
CA SER A 109 15.21 1.94 4.68
C SER A 109 14.44 3.21 4.32
N ASP A 110 14.48 3.62 3.05
CA ASP A 110 13.78 4.79 2.53
C ASP A 110 13.09 4.44 1.21
N PHE A 111 11.78 4.66 1.12
CA PHE A 111 10.97 4.24 -0.01
C PHE A 111 9.84 5.23 -0.33
N ALA A 112 9.19 5.04 -1.48
CA ALA A 112 7.89 5.62 -1.78
C ALA A 112 7.01 4.61 -2.53
N GLY A 113 5.70 4.65 -2.30
CA GLY A 113 4.70 3.70 -2.77
C GLY A 113 4.24 2.75 -1.66
N MET A 114 2.96 2.87 -1.26
CA MET A 114 2.30 2.04 -0.25
C MET A 114 0.96 1.47 -0.71
N MET A 115 0.83 1.21 -2.01
CA MET A 115 -0.39 0.70 -2.66
C MET A 115 -0.85 -0.68 -2.17
N LEU A 116 0.06 -1.51 -1.66
CA LEU A 116 -0.23 -2.80 -1.05
C LEU A 116 0.83 -3.13 0.01
N TYR A 117 0.43 -3.35 1.25
CA TYR A 117 1.36 -3.74 2.30
C TYR A 117 0.71 -4.51 3.44
N ILE A 118 1.54 -5.24 4.21
CA ILE A 118 1.18 -5.82 5.50
C ILE A 118 1.95 -5.07 6.58
N ILE A 119 1.26 -4.70 7.65
CA ILE A 119 1.86 -4.08 8.83
C ILE A 119 1.71 -5.01 10.03
N HIS A 120 2.78 -5.14 10.82
CA HIS A 120 2.81 -5.92 12.06
C HIS A 120 2.46 -5.04 13.28
N GLU A 121 1.79 -5.61 14.29
CA GLU A 121 1.30 -4.87 15.46
C GLU A 121 2.39 -4.10 16.22
N ARG A 122 3.60 -4.65 16.27
CA ARG A 122 4.78 -4.02 16.90
C ARG A 122 5.13 -2.66 16.29
N PHE A 123 4.67 -2.39 15.08
CA PHE A 123 4.93 -1.15 14.36
C PHE A 123 3.76 -0.17 14.36
N TYR A 124 2.59 -0.55 14.91
CA TYR A 124 1.40 0.31 14.89
C TYR A 124 1.65 1.66 15.58
N ASP A 125 2.32 1.68 16.72
CA ASP A 125 2.59 2.93 17.44
C ASP A 125 3.51 3.87 16.66
N VAL A 126 4.60 3.32 16.08
CA VAL A 126 5.50 4.09 15.24
C VAL A 126 4.75 4.63 14.02
N PHE A 127 3.98 3.80 13.34
CA PHE A 127 3.18 4.18 12.18
C PHE A 127 2.17 5.29 12.49
N LEU A 128 1.49 5.22 13.63
CA LEU A 128 0.51 6.23 14.03
C LEU A 128 1.18 7.54 14.48
N SER A 129 2.42 7.48 14.98
CA SER A 129 3.16 8.63 15.51
C SER A 129 3.74 9.58 14.45
N VAL A 130 3.91 9.14 13.20
CA VAL A 130 4.59 9.96 12.18
C VAL A 130 3.77 11.19 11.79
N HIS A 131 4.44 12.28 11.43
CA HIS A 131 3.77 13.51 11.01
C HIS A 131 2.95 13.30 9.73
N GLU A 132 1.79 13.96 9.67
CA GLU A 132 0.82 13.84 8.57
C GLU A 132 0.99 14.92 7.50
N GLU A 133 1.88 15.89 7.70
CA GLU A 133 2.05 17.01 6.78
C GLU A 133 2.84 16.65 5.51
N SER A 134 3.47 15.47 5.47
CA SER A 134 4.16 14.90 4.32
C SER A 134 3.59 13.54 3.92
N ASP A 135 3.94 13.06 2.73
CA ASP A 135 3.61 11.72 2.27
C ASP A 135 4.01 10.67 3.33
N ILE A 136 3.08 9.76 3.66
CA ILE A 136 3.23 8.86 4.82
C ILE A 136 4.43 7.92 4.68
N ASP A 137 4.72 7.46 3.47
CA ASP A 137 5.87 6.62 3.16
C ASP A 137 7.21 7.34 3.41
N ARG A 138 7.31 8.61 3.01
CA ARG A 138 8.45 9.48 3.30
C ARG A 138 8.60 9.72 4.80
N SER A 139 7.49 9.93 5.51
CA SER A 139 7.48 10.09 6.96
C SER A 139 7.94 8.83 7.72
N LEU A 140 7.87 7.65 7.11
CA LEU A 140 8.28 6.37 7.70
C LEU A 140 9.75 6.03 7.44
N ALA A 141 10.45 6.78 6.58
CA ALA A 141 11.83 6.53 6.23
C ALA A 141 12.73 6.35 7.47
N ASN A 142 13.49 5.27 7.48
CA ASN A 142 14.45 4.85 8.51
C ASN A 142 13.83 4.59 9.90
N LYS A 143 12.51 4.37 10.00
CA LYS A 143 11.83 4.14 11.27
C LYS A 143 11.55 2.68 11.61
N GLY A 144 11.79 1.75 10.68
CA GLY A 144 11.52 0.33 10.88
C GLY A 144 12.23 -0.57 9.89
N THR A 145 11.92 -1.86 10.01
CA THR A 145 12.38 -2.94 9.11
C THR A 145 11.35 -3.13 8.01
N PHE A 146 11.60 -2.55 6.85
CA PHE A 146 10.72 -2.69 5.70
C PHE A 146 11.28 -3.71 4.72
N VAL A 147 10.45 -4.69 4.36
CA VAL A 147 10.81 -5.75 3.42
C VAL A 147 9.93 -5.60 2.19
N VAL A 148 10.52 -5.72 1.00
CA VAL A 148 9.79 -5.63 -0.27
C VAL A 148 9.59 -7.04 -0.83
N CYS A 149 8.38 -7.36 -1.27
CA CYS A 149 8.10 -8.58 -2.01
C CYS A 149 8.92 -8.60 -3.30
N ASN A 150 9.66 -9.67 -3.54
CA ASN A 150 10.40 -9.89 -4.78
C ASN A 150 10.02 -11.27 -5.35
N PRO A 151 9.52 -11.35 -6.59
CA PRO A 151 9.17 -10.23 -7.47
C PRO A 151 8.03 -9.34 -6.93
N PHE A 152 7.91 -8.12 -7.46
CA PHE A 152 6.80 -7.22 -7.14
C PHE A 152 5.48 -7.83 -7.60
N VAL A 153 4.51 -7.83 -6.70
CA VAL A 153 3.18 -8.42 -6.92
C VAL A 153 2.12 -7.40 -7.29
N ALA A 154 2.41 -6.13 -7.02
CA ALA A 154 1.48 -5.02 -7.21
C ALA A 154 2.23 -3.79 -7.73
N ILE A 155 1.51 -3.02 -8.53
CA ILE A 155 1.81 -1.68 -9.00
C ILE A 155 0.51 -0.85 -8.87
N GLN A 156 0.49 0.37 -9.39
CA GLN A 156 -0.67 1.23 -9.47
C GLN A 156 -1.20 1.27 -10.90
N HIS A 157 -2.52 1.33 -11.05
CA HIS A 157 -3.17 1.68 -12.31
C HIS A 157 -2.84 3.12 -12.67
N GLU A 158 -2.32 3.33 -13.88
CA GLU A 158 -2.25 4.67 -14.46
C GLU A 158 -3.64 5.33 -14.47
N GLY A 159 -3.67 6.64 -14.33
CA GLY A 159 -4.93 7.37 -14.27
C GLY A 159 -4.81 8.73 -13.62
N TYR A 160 -5.94 9.41 -13.47
CA TYR A 160 -5.98 10.70 -12.79
C TYR A 160 -5.75 10.53 -11.28
N SER A 161 -4.72 11.22 -10.78
CA SER A 161 -4.37 11.32 -9.36
C SER A 161 -4.99 12.57 -8.75
N ASP A 162 -5.83 12.41 -7.73
CA ASP A 162 -6.39 13.53 -6.97
C ASP A 162 -5.30 14.31 -6.22
N ASN A 163 -4.21 13.63 -5.81
CA ASN A 163 -3.07 14.24 -5.14
C ASN A 163 -2.25 15.11 -6.10
N LYS A 164 -1.86 14.55 -7.26
CA LYS A 164 -1.06 15.28 -8.26
C LYS A 164 -1.88 16.23 -9.13
N LYS A 165 -3.21 16.11 -9.11
CA LYS A 165 -4.15 16.84 -9.98
C LYS A 165 -3.79 16.70 -11.47
N ALA A 166 -3.34 15.51 -11.84
CA ALA A 166 -2.83 15.19 -13.17
C ALA A 166 -3.02 13.71 -13.46
N PHE A 167 -3.00 13.37 -14.76
CA PHE A 167 -2.82 11.98 -15.17
C PHE A 167 -1.39 11.54 -14.84
N VAL A 168 -1.25 10.40 -14.18
CA VAL A 168 0.04 9.84 -13.77
C VAL A 168 0.20 8.43 -14.30
N ASN A 169 1.42 8.12 -14.73
CA ASN A 169 1.90 6.79 -15.02
C ASN A 169 3.26 6.63 -14.33
N TYR A 170 3.33 5.69 -13.38
CA TYR A 170 4.53 5.45 -12.57
C TYR A 170 5.37 4.27 -13.08
N ASP A 171 5.05 3.69 -14.24
CA ASP A 171 5.75 2.52 -14.79
C ASP A 171 7.22 2.84 -15.10
N ILE A 172 7.54 4.11 -15.39
CA ILE A 172 8.93 4.56 -15.56
C ILE A 172 9.80 4.26 -14.33
N CYS A 173 9.21 4.25 -13.13
CA CYS A 173 9.87 3.95 -11.87
C CYS A 173 10.07 2.43 -11.65
N LEU A 174 9.48 1.57 -12.49
CA LEU A 174 9.60 0.12 -12.41
C LEU A 174 10.81 -0.43 -13.19
N LYS A 175 11.55 0.41 -13.92
CA LYS A 175 12.71 -0.02 -14.71
C LYS A 175 13.73 -0.76 -13.83
N GLY A 176 14.03 -2.00 -14.21
CA GLY A 176 14.97 -2.87 -13.48
C GLY A 176 14.37 -3.57 -12.26
N ARG A 177 13.07 -3.41 -11.98
CA ARG A 177 12.35 -4.22 -10.98
C ARG A 177 11.88 -5.52 -11.61
N LYS A 178 11.91 -6.61 -10.83
CA LYS A 178 11.33 -7.89 -11.23
C LYS A 178 9.84 -7.91 -10.87
N LEU A 179 8.97 -8.18 -11.83
CA LEU A 179 7.52 -8.29 -11.63
C LEU A 179 7.11 -9.77 -11.57
N PHE A 180 6.04 -10.06 -10.82
CA PHE A 180 5.46 -11.39 -10.75
C PHE A 180 4.62 -11.63 -12.01
N GLU A 181 4.82 -12.78 -12.66
CA GLU A 181 4.23 -13.18 -13.95
C GLU A 181 3.45 -14.49 -13.82
#